data_AF-Q7U997-F1
#
_entry.id   AF-Q7U997-F1
#
_cell.length_a   1.000
_cell.length_b   1.000
_cell.length_c   1.000
_cell.angle_alpha   90.00
_cell.angle_beta   90.00
_cell.angle_gamma   90.00
#
_symmetry.space_group_name_H-M   'P 1'
#
loop_
_entity.id
_entity.type
_entity.pdbx_description
1 polymer ?
#
loop_
_entity_poly.entity_id
_entity_poly.type
_entity_poly.pdbx_seq_one_letter_code
_entity_poly.pdbx_strand_id
1 'polypeptide(L)'
;MIDLDQAIDQSYREASDAEAVARRLEARIEQIPGAQGLLPRRKYGTPVNFKAIQENLTLASLITQADAALANYCGLDASVKRRMDEEREAQKLRVEALRMRTECLREANERAAKTREQQLVSGINPMTGRYF
;
A
#
# COMPACT_ATOMS: atom_id res chain seq x y z
N MET A 1 -34.90 3.89 -42.39
CA MET A 1 -33.74 4.79 -42.59
C MET A 1 -33.62 5.56 -41.28
N ILE A 2 -32.52 5.43 -40.54
CA ILE A 2 -32.36 6.18 -39.28
C ILE A 2 -32.30 7.66 -39.66
N ASP A 3 -33.17 8.45 -39.05
CA ASP A 3 -33.23 9.89 -39.29
C ASP A 3 -31.96 10.55 -38.73
N LEU A 4 -31.40 11.53 -39.44
CA LEU A 4 -30.11 12.13 -39.06
C LEU A 4 -30.15 12.69 -37.64
N ASP A 5 -31.27 13.29 -37.24
CA ASP A 5 -31.49 13.80 -35.89
C ASP A 5 -31.47 12.70 -34.82
N GLN A 6 -32.02 11.51 -35.12
CA GLN A 6 -31.95 10.37 -34.20
C GLN A 6 -30.53 9.86 -34.03
N ALA A 7 -29.73 9.84 -35.10
CA ALA A 7 -28.32 9.47 -35.03
C ALA A 7 -27.49 10.49 -34.21
N ILE A 8 -27.80 11.78 -34.35
CA ILE A 8 -27.16 12.86 -33.57
C ILE A 8 -27.48 12.70 -32.08
N ASP A 9 -28.76 12.53 -31.73
CA ASP A 9 -29.18 12.34 -30.33
C ASP A 9 -28.56 11.11 -29.70
N GLN A 10 -28.47 10.01 -30.44
CA GLN A 10 -27.84 8.78 -29.96
C GLN A 10 -26.34 8.98 -29.71
N SER A 11 -25.62 9.64 -30.63
CA SER A 11 -24.19 9.93 -30.46
C SER A 11 -23.93 10.82 -29.23
N TYR A 12 -24.82 11.77 -28.95
CA TYR A 12 -24.71 12.65 -27.78
C TYR A 12 -24.90 11.88 -26.47
N ARG A 13 -25.88 10.96 -26.41
CA ARG A 13 -26.10 10.11 -25.23
C ARG A 13 -24.90 9.22 -24.95
N GLU A 14 -24.36 8.56 -25.98
CA GLU A 14 -23.17 7.72 -25.86
C GLU A 14 -21.95 8.52 -25.37
N ALA A 15 -21.75 9.73 -25.89
CA ALA A 15 -20.70 10.64 -25.44
C ALA A 15 -20.89 11.07 -23.97
N SER A 16 -22.13 11.33 -23.54
CA SER A 16 -22.44 11.70 -22.15
C SER A 16 -22.19 10.56 -21.17
N ASP A 17 -22.54 9.32 -21.55
CA ASP A 17 -22.30 8.14 -20.72
C ASP A 17 -20.79 7.84 -20.60
N ALA A 18 -20.06 7.91 -21.71
CA ALA A 18 -18.60 7.77 -21.72
C ALA A 18 -17.93 8.82 -20.83
N GLU A 19 -18.43 10.06 -20.85
CA GLU A 19 -17.92 11.14 -20.00
C GLU A 19 -18.18 10.89 -18.51
N ALA A 20 -19.36 10.39 -18.16
CA ALA A 20 -19.71 10.10 -16.77
C ALA A 20 -18.79 9.03 -16.16
N VAL A 21 -18.47 7.98 -16.92
CA VAL A 21 -17.53 6.94 -16.51
C VAL A 21 -16.12 7.50 -16.41
N ALA A 22 -15.68 8.27 -17.41
CA ALA A 22 -14.34 8.80 -17.45
C ALA A 22 -14.06 9.80 -16.32
N ARG A 23 -15.02 10.69 -15.98
CA ARG A 23 -14.90 11.57 -14.81
C ARG A 23 -14.78 10.82 -13.49
N ARG A 24 -15.51 9.71 -13.33
CA ARG A 24 -15.40 8.87 -12.12
C ARG A 24 -14.02 8.22 -12.01
N LEU A 25 -13.47 7.78 -13.12
CA LEU A 25 -12.10 7.22 -13.17
C LEU A 25 -11.05 8.29 -12.86
N GLU A 26 -11.16 9.46 -13.48
CA GLU A 26 -10.27 10.59 -13.23
C GLU A 26 -10.31 11.03 -11.77
N ALA A 27 -11.50 11.18 -11.18
CA ALA A 27 -11.65 11.52 -9.77
C ALA A 27 -11.00 10.49 -8.83
N ARG A 28 -11.05 9.20 -9.19
CA ARG A 28 -10.39 8.13 -8.42
C ARG A 28 -8.87 8.16 -8.59
N ILE A 29 -8.37 8.48 -9.78
CA ILE A 29 -6.93 8.63 -10.03
C ILE A 29 -6.40 9.90 -9.35
N GLU A 30 -7.19 10.97 -9.30
CA GLU A 30 -6.83 12.25 -8.65
C GLU A 30 -6.68 12.11 -7.13
N GLN A 31 -7.37 11.16 -6.50
CA GLN A 31 -7.14 10.82 -5.09
C GLN A 31 -5.75 10.21 -4.84
N ILE A 32 -5.06 9.72 -5.88
CA ILE A 32 -3.70 9.20 -5.77
C ILE A 32 -2.72 10.38 -5.76
N PRO A 33 -1.90 10.53 -4.70
CA PRO A 33 -0.97 11.64 -4.60
C PRO A 33 0.03 11.64 -5.77
N GLY A 34 0.10 12.75 -6.49
CA GLY A 34 1.02 12.94 -7.62
C GLY A 34 0.52 12.43 -8.98
N ALA A 35 -0.66 11.80 -9.07
CA ALA A 35 -1.19 11.26 -10.33
C ALA A 35 -1.89 12.33 -11.21
N GLN A 36 -2.41 13.41 -10.62
CA GLN A 36 -3.20 14.44 -11.30
C GLN A 36 -2.49 15.03 -12.53
N GLY A 37 -1.19 15.35 -12.40
CA GLY A 37 -0.40 15.96 -13.47
C GLY A 37 0.05 15.01 -14.58
N LEU A 38 -0.13 13.70 -14.39
CA LEU A 38 0.32 12.66 -15.31
C LEU A 38 -0.82 12.09 -16.17
N LEU A 39 -2.06 12.49 -15.90
CA LEU A 39 -3.22 12.09 -16.67
C LEU A 39 -3.14 12.64 -18.11
N PRO A 40 -3.39 11.79 -19.13
CA PRO A 40 -3.42 12.24 -20.50
C PRO A 40 -4.58 13.20 -20.74
N ARG A 41 -4.33 14.32 -21.40
CA ARG A 41 -5.38 15.28 -21.78
C ARG A 41 -6.33 14.62 -22.78
N ARG A 42 -7.63 14.63 -22.48
CA ARG A 42 -8.70 14.11 -23.34
C ARG A 42 -9.71 15.19 -23.71
N LYS A 43 -10.46 14.97 -24.78
CA LYS A 43 -11.60 15.82 -25.17
C LYS A 43 -12.86 15.32 -24.48
N TYR A 44 -13.84 16.20 -24.30
CA TYR A 44 -15.14 15.83 -23.74
C TYR A 44 -15.79 14.69 -24.54
N GLY A 45 -16.41 13.74 -23.84
CA GLY A 45 -17.13 12.63 -24.46
C GLY A 45 -16.22 11.53 -25.01
N THR A 46 -14.90 11.64 -24.82
CA THR A 46 -13.96 10.57 -25.16
C THR A 46 -13.61 9.73 -23.93
N PRO A 47 -13.56 8.40 -24.05
CA PRO A 47 -13.18 7.53 -22.95
C PRO A 47 -11.71 7.73 -22.55
N VAL A 48 -11.36 7.31 -21.34
CA VAL A 48 -9.98 7.35 -20.84
C VAL A 48 -9.10 6.43 -21.69
N ASN A 49 -7.95 6.93 -22.15
CA ASN A 49 -7.01 6.14 -22.93
C ASN A 49 -6.12 5.31 -21.99
N PHE A 50 -6.50 4.04 -21.77
CA PHE A 50 -5.72 3.12 -20.94
C PHE A 50 -4.31 2.85 -21.48
N LYS A 51 -4.12 2.89 -22.81
CA LYS A 51 -2.80 2.69 -23.40
C LYS A 51 -1.84 3.84 -23.03
N ALA A 52 -2.33 5.07 -23.06
CA ALA A 52 -1.55 6.24 -22.62
C ALA A 52 -1.21 6.19 -21.11
N ILE A 53 -2.08 5.56 -20.30
CA ILE A 53 -1.79 5.31 -18.87
C ILE A 53 -0.69 4.25 -18.71
N GLN A 54 -0.72 3.18 -19.51
CA GLN A 54 0.30 2.13 -19.50
C GLN A 54 1.66 2.63 -19.99
N GLU A 55 1.69 3.51 -21.00
CA GLU A 55 2.92 4.12 -21.52
C GLU A 55 3.58 5.05 -20.49
N ASN A 56 2.78 5.70 -19.62
CA ASN A 56 3.30 6.52 -18.52
C ASN A 56 3.67 5.65 -17.31
N LEU A 57 4.92 5.19 -17.29
CA LEU A 57 5.48 4.34 -16.21
C LEU A 57 5.25 4.91 -14.79
N THR A 58 5.33 6.23 -14.63
CA THR A 58 5.11 6.90 -13.34
C THR A 58 3.64 6.81 -12.91
N LEU A 59 2.70 7.08 -13.81
CA LEU A 59 1.28 6.96 -13.53
C LEU A 59 0.88 5.50 -13.27
N ALA A 60 1.38 4.58 -14.10
CA ALA A 60 1.18 3.14 -13.92
C ALA A 60 1.70 2.63 -12.58
N SER A 61 2.90 3.06 -12.16
CA SER A 61 3.46 2.66 -10.86
C SER A 61 2.67 3.24 -9.69
N LEU A 62 2.23 4.50 -9.75
CA LEU A 62 1.38 5.10 -8.73
C LEU A 62 0.03 4.36 -8.60
N ILE A 63 -0.62 4.04 -9.72
CA ILE A 63 -1.89 3.30 -9.73
C ILE A 63 -1.71 1.89 -9.16
N THR A 64 -0.68 1.15 -9.61
CA THR A 64 -0.42 -0.22 -9.15
C THR A 64 -0.08 -0.30 -7.67
N GLN A 65 0.56 0.72 -7.10
CA GLN A 65 0.84 0.77 -5.66
C GLN A 65 -0.38 1.22 -4.83
N ALA A 66 -1.16 2.17 -5.34
CA ALA A 66 -2.25 2.79 -4.60
C ALA A 66 -3.53 1.95 -4.58
N ASP A 67 -3.89 1.28 -5.68
CA ASP A 67 -5.17 0.57 -5.79
C ASP A 67 -5.10 -0.61 -6.78
N ALA A 68 -5.13 -1.84 -6.26
CA ALA A 68 -5.07 -3.06 -7.06
C ALA A 68 -6.30 -3.25 -7.97
N ALA A 69 -7.48 -2.79 -7.54
CA ALA A 69 -8.70 -2.92 -8.33
C ALA A 69 -8.67 -1.96 -9.52
N LEU A 70 -8.23 -0.71 -9.29
CA LEU A 70 -8.03 0.28 -10.35
C LEU A 70 -6.93 -0.17 -11.31
N ALA A 71 -5.82 -0.70 -10.80
CA ALA A 71 -4.74 -1.25 -11.63
C ALA A 71 -5.25 -2.35 -12.57
N ASN A 72 -5.98 -3.34 -12.04
CA ASN A 72 -6.56 -4.41 -12.84
C ASN A 72 -7.54 -3.87 -13.90
N TYR A 73 -8.37 -2.89 -13.55
CA TYR A 73 -9.30 -2.26 -14.48
C TYR A 73 -8.59 -1.51 -15.62
N CYS A 74 -7.46 -0.86 -15.34
CA CYS A 74 -6.62 -0.22 -16.35
C CYS A 74 -5.71 -1.20 -17.14
N GLY A 75 -5.80 -2.51 -16.86
CA GLY A 75 -4.95 -3.53 -17.48
C GLY A 75 -3.49 -3.50 -17.01
N LEU A 76 -3.24 -2.95 -15.82
CA LEU A 76 -1.93 -2.90 -15.16
C LEU A 76 -1.74 -4.11 -14.23
N ASP A 77 -0.48 -4.42 -13.91
CA ASP A 77 -0.15 -5.52 -13.00
C ASP A 77 -0.61 -5.23 -11.55
N ALA A 78 -1.71 -5.86 -11.15
CA ALA A 78 -2.26 -5.77 -9.80
C ALA A 78 -1.51 -6.62 -8.76
N SER A 79 -0.51 -7.42 -9.17
CA SER A 79 0.29 -8.25 -8.24
C SER A 79 1.22 -7.42 -7.36
N VAL A 80 1.62 -6.23 -7.82
CA VAL A 80 2.56 -5.34 -7.13
C VAL A 80 2.04 -4.95 -5.75
N LYS A 81 0.77 -4.53 -5.67
CA LYS A 81 0.18 -4.13 -4.38
C LYS A 81 0.09 -5.29 -3.40
N ARG A 82 -0.31 -6.49 -3.86
CA ARG A 82 -0.37 -7.67 -3.00
C ARG A 82 0.99 -8.00 -2.39
N ARG A 83 2.04 -8.01 -3.21
CA ARG A 83 3.42 -8.20 -2.74
C ARG A 83 3.82 -7.15 -1.71
N MET A 84 3.52 -5.87 -1.96
CA MET A 84 3.84 -4.80 -1.00
C MET A 84 3.09 -4.95 0.33
N ASP A 85 1.82 -5.35 0.30
CA ASP A 85 1.04 -5.55 1.51
C ASP A 85 1.55 -6.77 2.29
N GLU A 86 1.88 -7.87 1.61
CA GLU A 86 2.52 -9.05 2.21
C GLU A 86 3.87 -8.70 2.87
N GLU A 87 4.71 -7.91 2.20
CA GLU A 87 5.99 -7.45 2.75
C GLU A 87 5.81 -6.56 3.99
N ARG A 88 4.82 -5.66 3.98
CA ARG A 88 4.50 -4.80 5.14
C ARG A 88 4.02 -5.62 6.33
N GLU A 89 3.14 -6.59 6.11
CA GLU A 89 2.68 -7.49 7.17
C GLU A 89 3.84 -8.35 7.71
N ALA A 90 4.69 -8.90 6.83
CA ALA A 90 5.88 -9.64 7.24
C ALA A 90 6.85 -8.77 8.07
N GLN A 91 7.02 -7.49 7.71
CA GLN A 91 7.82 -6.55 8.49
C GLN A 91 7.22 -6.27 9.88
N LYS A 92 5.90 -6.04 9.97
CA LYS A 92 5.22 -5.85 11.27
C LYS A 92 5.41 -7.04 12.19
N LEU A 93 5.19 -8.26 11.67
CA LEU A 93 5.38 -9.50 12.43
C LEU A 93 6.83 -9.67 12.90
N ARG A 94 7.82 -9.29 12.08
CA ARG A 94 9.24 -9.31 12.48
C ARG A 94 9.52 -8.31 13.60
N VAL A 95 8.99 -7.09 13.51
CA VAL A 95 9.16 -6.06 14.54
C VAL A 95 8.54 -6.52 15.86
N GLU A 96 7.34 -7.10 15.82
CA GLU A 96 6.68 -7.66 17.00
C GLU A 96 7.47 -8.82 17.61
N ALA A 97 7.95 -9.76 16.78
CA ALA A 97 8.78 -10.86 17.26
C ALA A 97 10.07 -10.37 17.92
N LEU A 98 10.70 -9.31 17.38
CA LEU A 98 11.87 -8.68 17.99
C LEU A 98 11.53 -8.02 19.32
N ARG A 99 10.40 -7.30 19.41
CA ARG A 99 9.93 -6.69 20.67
C ARG A 99 9.75 -7.74 21.76
N MET A 100 9.03 -8.83 21.46
CA MET A 100 8.84 -9.93 22.40
C MET A 100 10.17 -10.53 22.88
N ARG A 101 11.14 -10.73 21.97
CA ARG A 101 12.48 -11.22 22.34
C ARG A 101 13.22 -10.24 23.24
N THR A 102 13.14 -8.95 22.97
CA THR A 102 13.79 -7.92 23.80
C THR A 102 13.18 -7.85 25.19
N GLU A 103 11.87 -8.02 25.31
CA GLU A 103 11.17 -8.06 26.60
C GLU A 103 11.59 -9.29 27.42
N CYS A 104 11.60 -10.48 26.81
CA CYS A 104 12.08 -11.70 27.47
C CYS A 104 13.53 -11.57 27.95
N LEU A 105 14.41 -10.98 27.14
CA LEU A 105 15.81 -10.75 27.52
C LEU A 105 15.92 -9.76 28.68
N ARG A 106 15.10 -8.70 28.69
CA ARG A 106 15.07 -7.74 29.79
C ARG A 106 14.65 -8.42 31.09
N GLU A 107 13.59 -9.21 31.08
CA GLU A 107 13.16 -9.97 32.26
C GLU A 107 14.22 -10.94 32.77
N ALA A 108 14.90 -11.65 31.86
CA ALA A 108 15.98 -12.56 32.23
C ALA A 108 17.15 -11.81 32.89
N ASN A 109 17.52 -10.64 32.35
CA ASN A 109 18.56 -9.80 32.92
C ASN A 109 18.17 -9.25 34.29
N GLU A 110 16.92 -8.82 34.48
CA GLU A 110 16.40 -8.35 35.77
C GLU A 110 16.42 -9.47 36.83
N ARG A 111 16.00 -10.69 36.45
CA ARG A 111 16.08 -11.86 37.34
C ARG A 111 17.53 -12.18 37.71
N ALA A 112 18.44 -12.18 36.74
CA ALA A 112 19.86 -12.42 36.98
C ALA A 112 20.51 -11.33 37.85
N ALA A 113 20.09 -10.08 37.72
CA ALA A 113 20.54 -9.00 38.61
C ALA A 113 20.09 -9.24 40.05
N LYS A 114 18.79 -9.52 40.26
CA LYS A 114 18.24 -9.83 41.59
C LYS A 114 18.93 -11.02 42.25
N THR A 115 19.21 -12.10 41.49
CA THR A 115 19.94 -13.25 42.02
C THR A 115 21.36 -12.89 42.47
N ARG A 116 22.07 -12.07 41.70
CA ARG A 116 23.42 -11.60 42.08
C ARG A 116 23.39 -10.74 43.33
N GLU A 117 22.41 -9.86 43.46
CA GLU A 117 22.20 -9.05 44.67
C GLU A 117 21.93 -9.93 45.89
N GLN A 118 21.06 -10.93 45.78
CA GLN A 118 20.77 -11.88 46.85
C GLN A 118 22.02 -12.67 47.27
N GLN A 119 22.80 -13.16 46.30
CA GLN A 119 24.05 -13.87 46.57
C GLN A 119 25.03 -12.99 47.34
N LEU A 120 25.24 -11.75 46.90
CA LEU A 120 26.09 -10.79 47.60
C LEU A 120 25.63 -10.54 49.05
N VAL A 121 24.33 -10.34 49.27
CA VAL A 121 23.77 -10.14 50.62
C VAL A 121 23.95 -11.38 51.51
N SER A 122 23.84 -12.58 50.93
CA SER A 122 24.09 -13.84 51.64
C SER A 122 25.58 -14.13 51.89
N GLY A 123 26.48 -13.22 51.50
CA GLY A 123 27.92 -13.40 51.65
C GLY A 123 28.52 -14.37 50.63
N ILE A 124 27.83 -14.69 49.53
CA ILE A 124 28.31 -15.54 48.44
C ILE A 124 28.75 -14.63 47.27
N ASN A 125 29.99 -14.79 46.81
CA ASN A 125 30.49 -14.11 45.63
C ASN A 125 29.72 -14.57 44.38
N PRO A 126 29.01 -13.67 43.67
CA PRO A 126 28.14 -14.03 42.55
C PRO A 126 28.89 -14.52 41.31
N MET A 127 30.21 -14.30 41.22
CA MET A 127 31.03 -14.71 40.07
C MET A 127 31.67 -16.08 40.26
N THR A 128 31.93 -16.49 41.51
CA THR A 128 32.64 -17.74 41.84
C THR A 128 31.81 -18.73 42.64
N GLY A 129 30.65 -18.31 43.18
CA GLY A 129 29.74 -19.14 43.97
C GLY A 129 30.29 -19.54 45.34
N ARG A 130 31.38 -18.93 45.81
CA ARG A 130 32.01 -19.18 47.12
C ARG A 130 31.64 -18.08 48.10
N TYR A 131 31.60 -18.40 49.39
CA TYR A 131 31.47 -17.38 50.42
C TYR A 131 32.67 -16.41 50.38
N PHE A 132 32.42 -15.14 50.69
CA PHE A 132 33.46 -14.14 50.95
C PHE A 132 34.29 -14.52 52.17
#